data_AF-A0A3N5JYK3-F1
#
_entry.id   AF-A0A3N5JYK3-F1
#
_cell.length_a   1.000
_cell.length_b   1.000
_cell.length_c   1.000
_cell.angle_alpha   90.00
_cell.angle_beta   90.00
_cell.angle_gamma   90.00
#
_symmetry.space_group_name_H-M   'P 1'
#
loop_
_entity.id
_entity.type
_entity.pdbx_description
1 polymer ?
#
loop_
_entity_poly.entity_id
_entity_poly.type
_entity_poly.pdbx_seq_one_letter_code
_entity_poly.pdbx_strand_id
1 'polypeptide(L)' 'MQATTRFAALVQGPEGALALDEASFLIAAHAHPELDLPAQLARLDDLAERCATRTRDGVIEHL' A
#
# COMPACT_ATOMS: atom_id res chain seq x y z
N MET A 1 -6.66 16.03 4.31
CA MET A 1 -6.77 16.56 2.93
C MET A 1 -5.64 16.09 2.02
N GLN A 2 -4.36 16.24 2.39
CA GLN A 2 -3.24 15.81 1.52
C GLN A 2 -3.33 14.34 1.05
N ALA A 3 -3.65 13.41 1.96
CA ALA A 3 -3.80 11.99 1.61
C ALA A 3 -4.90 11.75 0.54
N THR A 4 -6.05 12.41 0.69
CA THR A 4 -7.16 12.32 -0.29
C THR A 4 -6.78 12.90 -1.64
N THR A 5 -6.10 14.06 -1.67
CA THR A 5 -5.64 14.67 -2.92
C THR A 5 -4.63 13.76 -3.63
N ARG A 6 -3.69 13.18 -2.90
CA ARG A 6 -2.71 12.25 -3.45
C ARG A 6 -3.35 10.97 -3.95
N PHE A 7 -4.29 10.41 -3.19
CA PHE A 7 -5.08 9.25 -3.62
C PHE A 7 -5.83 9.52 -4.92
N ALA A 8 -6.54 10.66 -5.00
CA ALA A 8 -7.28 11.05 -6.20
C ALA A 8 -6.37 11.18 -7.43
N ALA A 9 -5.18 11.78 -7.27
CA ALA A 9 -4.21 11.88 -8.36
C ALA A 9 -3.70 10.50 -8.82
N LEU A 10 -3.47 9.58 -7.88
CA LEU A 10 -3.00 8.23 -8.16
C LEU A 10 -4.04 7.41 -8.94
N VAL A 11 -5.30 7.40 -8.49
CA VAL A 11 -6.38 6.61 -9.13
C VAL A 11 -6.87 7.16 -10.46
N GLN A 12 -6.61 8.44 -10.75
CA GLN A 12 -6.88 9.05 -12.05
C GLN A 12 -5.82 8.70 -13.11
N GLY A 13 -4.69 8.12 -12.69
CA GLY A 13 -3.64 7.66 -13.59
C GLY A 13 -4.01 6.36 -14.34
N PRO A 14 -3.11 5.86 -15.20
CA PRO A 14 -3.29 4.58 -15.88
C PRO A 14 -3.37 3.42 -14.89
N GLU A 15 -4.35 2.53 -15.06
CA GLU A 15 -4.59 1.39 -14.16
C GLU A 15 -3.36 0.49 -13.97
N GLY A 16 -2.62 0.21 -15.04
CA GLY A 16 -1.41 -0.62 -14.99
C GLY A 16 -0.21 0.01 -14.25
N ALA A 17 -0.30 1.29 -13.91
CA ALA A 17 0.72 2.01 -13.14
C ALA A 17 0.25 2.33 -11.71
N LEU A 18 -0.93 1.84 -11.30
CA LEU A 18 -1.50 2.10 -9.98
C LEU A 18 -0.73 1.33 -8.90
N ALA A 19 0.01 2.05 -8.06
CA ALA A 19 0.62 1.50 -6.86
C ALA A 19 -0.47 1.21 -5.80
N LEU A 20 -0.97 -0.04 -5.78
CA LEU A 20 -2.11 -0.44 -4.94
C LEU A 20 -1.80 -0.38 -3.44
N ASP A 21 -0.57 -0.66 -3.07
CA ASP A 21 -0.03 -0.53 -1.72
C ASP A 21 -0.08 0.92 -1.23
N GLU A 22 0.45 1.85 -2.01
CA GLU A 22 0.39 3.28 -1.72
C GLU A 22 -1.05 3.78 -1.65
N ALA A 23 -1.89 3.38 -2.62
CA ALA A 23 -3.32 3.74 -2.63
C ALA A 23 -4.02 3.31 -1.34
N SER A 24 -3.76 2.08 -0.89
CA SER A 24 -4.35 1.50 0.32
C SER A 24 -3.94 2.27 1.57
N PHE A 25 -2.66 2.61 1.70
CA PHE A 25 -2.21 3.40 2.85
C PHE A 25 -2.67 4.85 2.80
N LEU A 26 -2.89 5.44 1.63
CA LEU A 26 -3.47 6.79 1.52
C LEU A 26 -4.93 6.84 2.00
N ILE A 27 -5.69 5.74 1.83
CA ILE A 27 -7.02 5.60 2.45
C ILE A 27 -6.89 5.58 3.98
N ALA A 28 -5.97 4.78 4.52
CA ALA A 28 -5.72 4.75 5.96
C ALA A 28 -5.26 6.11 6.50
N ALA A 29 -4.35 6.80 5.81
CA ALA A 29 -3.83 8.12 6.18
C ALA A 29 -4.88 9.23 6.13
N HIS A 30 -6.00 9.03 5.39
CA HIS A 30 -7.14 9.95 5.48
C HIS A 30 -7.80 9.91 6.86
N ALA A 31 -7.93 8.72 7.44
CA ALA A 31 -8.50 8.51 8.77
C ALA A 31 -7.48 8.70 9.91
N HIS A 32 -6.19 8.43 9.63
CA HIS A 32 -5.07 8.49 10.57
C HIS A 32 -3.97 9.41 10.02
N PRO A 33 -4.09 10.74 10.15
CA PRO A 33 -3.15 11.69 9.55
C PRO A 33 -1.69 11.56 10.05
N GLU A 34 -1.48 10.96 11.22
CA GLU A 34 -0.19 10.67 11.83
C GLU A 34 0.51 9.42 11.27
N LEU A 35 -0.14 8.68 10.37
CA LEU A 35 0.43 7.49 9.74
C LEU A 35 1.69 7.84 8.94
N ASP A 36 2.82 7.22 9.31
CA ASP A 36 4.06 7.29 8.55
C ASP A 36 3.98 6.38 7.31
N LEU A 37 3.51 6.95 6.20
CA LEU A 37 3.31 6.25 4.94
C LEU A 37 4.61 5.57 4.41
N PRO A 38 5.77 6.26 4.31
CA PRO A 38 7.03 5.62 3.94
C PRO A 38 7.41 4.43 4.82
N ALA A 39 7.25 4.54 6.14
CA ALA A 39 7.58 3.43 7.04
C ALA A 39 6.63 2.23 6.85
N GLN A 40 5.35 2.47 6.57
CA GLN A 40 4.40 1.38 6.30
C GLN A 40 4.68 0.66 4.98
N LEU A 41 5.06 1.40 3.93
CA LEU A 41 5.47 0.80 2.65
C LEU A 41 6.72 -0.07 2.81
N ALA A 42 7.75 0.44 3.49
CA ALA A 42 8.96 -0.34 3.78
C ALA A 42 8.65 -1.62 4.57
N ARG A 43 7.76 -1.54 5.56
CA ARG A 43 7.31 -2.72 6.31
C ARG A 43 6.57 -3.74 5.44
N LEU A 44 5.81 -3.29 4.44
CA LEU A 44 5.12 -4.16 3.49
C LEU A 44 6.12 -4.85 2.56
N ASP A 45 7.14 -4.13 2.09
CA ASP A 45 8.24 -4.69 1.31
C ASP A 45 8.99 -5.78 2.12
N ASP A 46 9.34 -5.50 3.38
CA ASP A 46 9.97 -6.48 4.27
C ASP A 46 9.12 -7.75 4.43
N LEU A 47 7.80 -7.62 4.49
CA LEU A 47 6.87 -8.75 4.56
C LEU A 47 6.86 -9.54 3.25
N ALA A 48 6.82 -8.85 2.12
CA ALA A 48 6.84 -9.48 0.80
C ALA A 48 8.14 -10.25 0.55
N GLU A 49 9.29 -9.75 1.02
CA GLU A 49 10.58 -10.43 0.92
C GLU A 49 10.61 -11.78 1.67
N ARG A 50 9.88 -11.89 2.79
CA ARG A 50 9.79 -13.13 3.57
C ARG A 50 8.77 -14.12 3.02
N CYS A 51 7.92 -13.71 2.09
CA CYS A 51 6.94 -14.57 1.46
C CYS A 51 7.63 -15.44 0.39
N ALA A 52 7.95 -16.68 0.76
CA ALA A 52 8.65 -17.64 -0.11
C ALA A 52 7.91 -17.91 -1.43
N THR A 53 6.57 -17.82 -1.40
CA THR A 53 5.71 -18.04 -2.56
C THR A 53 4.82 -16.83 -2.77
N ARG A 54 5.10 -16.03 -3.80
CA ARG A 54 4.38 -14.78 -4.14
C ARG A 54 2.99 -15.03 -4.78
N THR A 55 2.23 -15.97 -4.23
CA THR A 55 0.84 -16.25 -4.60
C THR A 55 -0.07 -15.83 -3.44
N ARG A 56 -1.35 -15.62 -3.71
CA ARG A 56 -2.35 -15.35 -2.65
C ARG A 56 -2.27 -16.41 -1.54
N ASP A 57 -2.25 -17.67 -1.92
CA ASP A 57 -2.26 -18.77 -0.95
C ASP A 57 -0.95 -18.83 -0.16
N GLY A 58 0.20 -18.59 -0.80
CA GLY A 58 1.49 -18.47 -0.11
C GLY A 58 1.59 -17.28 0.84
N VAL A 59 0.87 -16.19 0.56
CA VAL A 59 0.72 -15.06 1.50
C VAL A 59 -0.20 -15.44 2.67
N ILE A 60 -1.32 -16.12 2.42
CA ILE A 60 -2.24 -16.56 3.49
C ILE A 60 -1.54 -17.50 4.47
N GLU A 61 -0.67 -18.40 4.00
CA GLU A 61 0.11 -19.29 4.87
C GLU A 61 1.20 -18.58 5.68
N HIS A 62 1.64 -17.39 5.24
CA HIS A 62 2.71 -16.62 5.87
C HIS A 62 2.24 -15.69 7.00
N LEU A 63 0.92 -15.39 7.06
CA LEU A 63 0.29 -14.46 8.01
C LEU A 63 -0.29 -15.18 9.23
#